data_AF-X7F162-F1
#
_entry.id   AF-X7F162-F1
#
_cell.length_a   1.000
_cell.length_b   1.000
_cell.length_c   1.000
_cell.angle_alpha   90.00
_cell.angle_beta   90.00
_cell.angle_gamma   90.00
#
_symmetry.space_group_name_H-M   'P 1'
#
loop_
_entity.id
_entity.type
_entity.pdbx_description
1 polymer ?
#
loop_
_entity_poly.entity_id
_entity_poly.type
_entity_poly.pdbx_seq_one_letter_code
_entity_poly.pdbx_strand_id
1 'polypeptide(L)'
;MEGILTALEPHIVELLGLVLTIIIGIAARQLSAWTGIEIEKRHREALHEALMSGAMSAIKHGPDVGIDTLKAHAIAHARQSVPQAVKALVPGDGVLDAIAERYVRDMLRKLDQPVLN
;
A
#
# COMPACT_ATOMS: atom_id res chain seq x y z
N MET A 1 47.85 -8.72 40.05
CA MET A 1 46.51 -9.03 39.51
C MET A 1 45.63 -7.79 39.41
N GLU A 2 45.84 -6.74 40.23
CA GLU A 2 45.06 -5.49 40.16
C GLU A 2 45.23 -4.68 38.87
N GLY A 3 46.44 -4.63 38.28
CA GLY A 3 46.68 -3.84 37.06
C GLY A 3 45.94 -4.30 35.80
N ILE A 4 45.45 -5.55 35.76
CA ILE A 4 44.67 -6.06 34.62
C ILE A 4 43.23 -5.53 34.67
N LEU A 5 42.64 -5.40 35.86
CA LEU A 5 41.27 -4.91 36.02
C LEU A 5 41.18 -3.41 35.72
N THR A 6 42.16 -2.62 36.16
CA THR A 6 42.24 -1.17 35.87
C THR A 6 42.50 -0.88 34.39
N ALA A 7 43.21 -1.77 33.69
CA ALA A 7 43.42 -1.66 32.23
C ALA A 7 42.19 -2.09 31.41
N LEU A 8 41.33 -2.95 31.96
CA LEU A 8 40.15 -3.48 31.28
C LEU A 8 38.91 -2.59 31.44
N GLU A 9 38.87 -1.77 32.49
CA GLU A 9 37.79 -0.81 32.79
C GLU A 9 37.33 0.06 31.60
N PRO A 10 38.23 0.71 30.82
CA PRO A 10 37.80 1.49 29.65
C PRO A 10 37.21 0.63 28.52
N HIS A 11 37.71 -0.59 28.35
CA HIS A 11 37.27 -1.49 27.28
C HIS A 11 35.85 -2.04 27.54
N ILE A 12 35.42 -2.11 28.80
CA ILE A 12 34.05 -2.52 29.16
C ILE A 12 33.04 -1.47 28.65
N VAL A 13 33.34 -0.18 28.79
CA VAL A 13 32.47 0.89 28.31
C VAL A 13 32.39 0.88 26.78
N GLU A 14 33.53 0.65 26.11
CA GLU A 14 33.57 0.49 24.64
C GLU A 14 32.74 -0.70 24.17
N LEU A 15 32.86 -1.86 24.84
CA LEU A 15 32.07 -3.05 24.54
C LEU A 15 30.57 -2.80 24.75
N LEU A 16 30.18 -2.10 25.82
CA LEU A 16 28.79 -1.72 26.06
C LEU A 16 28.28 -0.76 24.99
N GLY A 17 29.10 0.22 24.58
CA GLY A 17 28.76 1.13 23.49
C GLY A 17 28.59 0.40 22.16
N LEU A 18 29.45 -0.58 21.86
CA LEU A 18 29.33 -1.42 20.67
C LEU A 18 28.05 -2.25 20.71
N VAL A 19 27.75 -2.92 21.82
CA VAL A 19 26.53 -3.71 22.00
C VAL A 19 25.29 -2.84 21.85
N LEU A 20 25.25 -1.66 22.48
CA LEU A 20 24.14 -0.72 22.35
C LEU A 20 23.96 -0.27 20.89
N THR A 21 25.03 0.04 20.19
CA THR A 21 24.99 0.42 18.77
C THR A 21 24.41 -0.69 17.90
N ILE A 22 24.79 -1.95 18.15
CA ILE A 22 24.25 -3.11 17.45
C ILE A 22 22.73 -3.23 17.70
N ILE A 23 22.29 -3.10 18.96
CA ILE A 23 20.87 -3.16 19.33
C ILE A 23 20.07 -2.07 18.62
N ILE A 24 20.56 -0.82 18.62
CA ILE A 24 19.93 0.30 17.92
C ILE A 24 19.84 0.01 16.42
N GLY A 25 20.90 -0.52 15.80
CA GLY A 25 20.91 -0.87 14.38
C GLY A 25 19.86 -1.92 14.03
N ILE A 26 19.68 -2.95 14.86
CA ILE A 26 18.65 -3.98 14.67
C ILE A 26 17.25 -3.37 14.83
N ALA A 27 17.02 -2.60 15.89
CA ALA A 27 15.74 -1.95 16.14
C ALA A 27 15.34 -0.99 15.01
N ALA A 28 16.28 -0.17 14.52
CA ALA A 28 16.05 0.75 13.41
C ALA A 28 15.64 0.00 12.13
N ARG A 29 16.35 -1.09 11.78
CA ARG A 29 16.01 -1.92 10.62
C ARG A 29 14.60 -2.52 10.73
N GLN A 30 14.23 -3.04 11.89
CA GLN A 30 12.91 -3.63 12.11
C GLN A 30 11.80 -2.57 11.97
N LEU A 31 12.00 -1.38 12.55
CA LEU A 31 11.06 -0.28 12.45
C LEU A 31 10.91 0.18 11.00
N SER A 32 12.01 0.37 10.26
CA SER A 32 11.97 0.76 8.85
C SER A 32 11.28 -0.28 7.97
N ALA A 33 11.51 -1.57 8.21
CA ALA A 33 10.84 -2.64 7.47
C ALA A 33 9.33 -2.63 7.75
N TRP A 34 8.94 -2.49 9.02
CA TRP A 34 7.54 -2.46 9.41
C TRP A 34 6.79 -1.24 8.84
N THR A 35 7.39 -0.05 8.90
CA THR A 35 6.77 1.16 8.34
C THR A 35 6.67 1.09 6.81
N GLY A 36 7.66 0.51 6.13
CA GLY A 36 7.60 0.27 4.69
C GLY A 36 6.40 -0.59 4.28
N ILE A 37 6.16 -1.70 5.00
CA ILE A 37 5.04 -2.60 4.73
C ILE A 37 3.69 -1.90 4.93
N GLU A 38 3.53 -1.12 6.01
CA GLU A 38 2.28 -0.43 6.30
C GLU A 38 1.97 0.65 5.26
N ILE A 39 2.99 1.39 4.79
CA ILE A 39 2.82 2.39 3.74
C ILE A 39 2.37 1.73 2.43
N GLU A 40 3.00 0.62 2.04
CA GLU A 40 2.62 -0.09 0.82
C GLU A 40 1.19 -0.64 0.92
N LYS A 41 0.82 -1.21 2.07
CA LYS A 41 -0.56 -1.66 2.34
C LYS A 41 -1.55 -0.50 2.21
N ARG A 42 -1.24 0.66 2.79
CA ARG A 42 -2.07 1.87 2.71
C ARG A 42 -2.25 2.35 1.27
N HIS A 43 -1.20 2.28 0.45
CA HIS A 43 -1.29 2.59 -0.97
C HIS A 43 -2.17 1.60 -1.74
N ARG A 44 -2.06 0.29 -1.45
CA ARG A 44 -2.93 -0.71 -2.08
C ARG A 44 -4.39 -0.49 -1.71
N GLU A 45 -4.68 -0.27 -0.44
CA GLU A 45 -6.05 0.04 0.04
C GLU A 45 -6.62 1.27 -0.67
N ALA A 46 -5.88 2.39 -0.66
CA ALA A 46 -6.31 3.62 -1.30
C ALA A 46 -6.56 3.44 -2.82
N LEU A 47 -5.71 2.67 -3.51
CA LEU A 47 -5.92 2.35 -4.92
C LEU A 47 -7.20 1.55 -5.16
N HIS A 48 -7.43 0.52 -4.35
CA HIS A 48 -8.63 -0.32 -4.45
C HIS A 48 -9.91 0.47 -4.15
N GLU A 49 -9.91 1.31 -3.10
CA GLU A 49 -11.04 2.18 -2.76
C GLU A 49 -11.35 3.19 -3.87
N ALA A 50 -10.32 3.79 -4.47
CA ALA A 50 -10.48 4.74 -5.55
C ALA A 50 -11.00 4.07 -6.83
N LEU A 51 -10.51 2.89 -7.19
CA LEU A 51 -11.02 2.13 -8.35
C LEU A 51 -12.48 1.70 -8.14
N MET A 52 -12.83 1.23 -6.95
CA MET A 52 -14.21 0.88 -6.60
C MET A 52 -15.15 2.09 -6.68
N SER A 53 -14.74 3.23 -6.11
CA SER A 53 -15.51 4.48 -6.15
C SER A 53 -15.64 5.01 -7.59
N GLY A 54 -14.58 4.92 -8.37
CA GLY A 54 -14.57 5.27 -9.78
C GLY A 54 -15.51 4.39 -10.61
N ALA A 55 -15.52 3.07 -10.37
CA ALA A 55 -16.45 2.16 -11.03
C ALA A 55 -17.91 2.45 -10.67
N MET A 56 -18.19 2.72 -9.39
CA MET A 56 -19.52 3.13 -8.93
C MET A 56 -19.97 4.45 -9.59
N SER A 57 -19.07 5.43 -9.66
CA SER A 57 -19.33 6.71 -10.33
C SER A 57 -19.60 6.53 -11.82
N ALA A 58 -18.81 5.71 -12.51
CA ALA A 58 -18.96 5.44 -13.93
C ALA A 58 -20.35 4.86 -14.24
N ILE A 59 -20.77 3.87 -13.45
CA ILE A 59 -22.06 3.20 -13.62
C ILE A 59 -23.23 4.12 -13.29
N LYS A 60 -23.12 4.98 -12.26
CA LYS A 60 -24.17 5.95 -11.90
C LYS A 60 -24.47 6.94 -13.04
N HIS A 61 -23.49 7.28 -13.85
CA HIS A 61 -23.62 8.29 -14.92
C HIS A 61 -23.84 7.68 -16.32
N GLY A 62 -23.72 6.36 -16.47
CA GLY A 62 -23.90 5.70 -17.76
C GLY A 62 -23.77 4.18 -17.64
N PRO A 63 -24.76 3.47 -17.08
CA PRO A 63 -24.68 2.02 -16.89
C PRO A 63 -24.66 1.24 -18.21
N ASP A 64 -25.23 1.82 -19.27
CA ASP A 64 -25.39 1.16 -20.58
C ASP A 64 -24.19 1.35 -21.52
N VAL A 65 -23.13 2.03 -21.08
CA VAL A 65 -21.92 2.22 -21.89
C VAL A 65 -21.05 0.96 -21.86
N GLY A 66 -20.24 0.78 -22.91
CA GLY A 66 -19.33 -0.35 -23.02
C GLY A 66 -18.40 -0.48 -21.81
N ILE A 67 -18.09 -1.73 -21.43
CA ILE A 67 -17.26 -2.05 -20.26
C ILE A 67 -15.89 -1.34 -20.30
N ASP A 68 -15.31 -1.18 -21.49
CA ASP A 68 -14.03 -0.50 -21.65
C ASP A 68 -14.09 0.99 -21.28
N THR A 69 -15.21 1.65 -21.57
CA THR A 69 -15.44 3.04 -21.18
C THR A 69 -15.59 3.17 -19.66
N LEU A 70 -16.32 2.24 -19.03
CA LEU A 70 -16.48 2.20 -17.57
C LEU A 70 -15.14 1.96 -16.86
N LYS A 71 -14.32 1.04 -17.37
CA LYS A 71 -12.96 0.78 -16.87
C LYS A 71 -12.09 2.02 -16.99
N ALA A 72 -12.06 2.65 -18.16
CA ALA A 72 -11.29 3.85 -18.40
C ALA A 72 -11.67 4.98 -17.43
N HIS A 73 -12.97 5.14 -17.14
CA HIS A 73 -13.43 6.11 -16.15
C HIS A 73 -12.97 5.76 -14.73
N ALA A 74 -13.08 4.49 -14.31
CA ALA A 74 -12.62 4.04 -13.00
C ALA A 74 -11.10 4.27 -12.83
N ILE A 75 -10.31 3.97 -13.85
CA ILE A 75 -8.86 4.19 -13.86
C ILE A 75 -8.52 5.68 -13.82
N ALA A 76 -9.21 6.49 -14.62
CA ALA A 76 -9.04 7.95 -14.61
C ALA A 76 -9.33 8.54 -13.22
N HIS A 77 -10.42 8.10 -12.59
CA HIS A 77 -10.78 8.47 -11.24
C HIS A 77 -9.68 8.07 -10.24
N ALA A 78 -9.18 6.82 -10.28
CA ALA A 78 -8.12 6.39 -9.39
C ALA A 78 -6.82 7.20 -9.56
N ARG A 79 -6.44 7.53 -10.80
CA ARG A 79 -5.27 8.38 -11.09
C ARG A 79 -5.42 9.79 -10.55
N GLN A 80 -6.63 10.35 -10.55
CA GLN A 80 -6.93 11.69 -10.05
C GLN A 80 -7.05 11.71 -8.51
N SER A 81 -7.70 10.71 -7.92
CA SER A 81 -8.00 10.65 -6.48
C SER A 81 -6.79 10.21 -5.65
N VAL A 82 -5.99 9.26 -6.16
CA VAL A 82 -4.85 8.67 -5.40
C VAL A 82 -3.56 8.64 -6.23
N PRO A 83 -3.08 9.79 -6.74
CA PRO A 83 -1.91 9.86 -7.63
C PRO A 83 -0.64 9.28 -6.98
N GLN A 84 -0.49 9.44 -5.66
CA GLN A 84 0.67 8.92 -4.94
C GLN A 84 0.65 7.40 -4.82
N ALA A 85 -0.52 6.78 -4.62
CA ALA A 85 -0.63 5.33 -4.59
C ALA A 85 -0.30 4.70 -5.95
N VAL A 86 -0.77 5.30 -7.05
CA VAL A 86 -0.44 4.86 -8.40
C VAL A 86 1.06 4.96 -8.68
N LYS A 87 1.70 6.06 -8.27
CA LYS A 87 3.15 6.25 -8.41
C LYS A 87 3.96 5.30 -7.54
N ALA A 88 3.52 5.03 -6.31
CA ALA A 88 4.24 4.17 -5.37
C ALA A 88 4.16 2.69 -5.77
N LEU A 89 3.00 2.24 -6.26
CA LEU A 89 2.77 0.83 -6.60
C LEU A 89 3.25 0.46 -8.01
N VAL A 90 3.42 1.44 -8.91
CA VAL A 90 3.80 1.25 -10.33
C VAL A 90 3.16 -0.01 -10.92
N PRO A 91 1.81 -0.08 -10.95
CA PRO A 91 1.12 -1.28 -11.39
C PRO A 91 1.52 -1.60 -12.84
N GLY A 92 1.91 -2.85 -13.08
CA GLY A 92 2.33 -3.32 -14.41
C GLY A 92 1.22 -3.17 -15.46
N ASP A 93 1.61 -3.28 -16.73
CA ASP A 93 0.70 -3.15 -17.86
C ASP A 93 -0.51 -4.10 -17.70
N GLY A 94 -1.71 -3.54 -17.79
CA GLY A 94 -2.97 -4.28 -17.66
C GLY A 94 -3.43 -4.60 -16.23
N VAL A 95 -2.63 -4.35 -15.19
CA VAL A 95 -3.04 -4.61 -13.79
C VAL A 95 -4.20 -3.70 -13.38
N LEU A 96 -4.10 -2.40 -13.68
CA LEU A 96 -5.18 -1.46 -13.40
C LEU A 96 -6.46 -1.81 -14.19
N ASP A 97 -6.31 -2.26 -15.43
CA ASP A 97 -7.44 -2.71 -16.26
C ASP A 97 -8.14 -3.93 -15.66
N ALA A 98 -7.38 -4.93 -15.21
CA ALA A 98 -7.94 -6.12 -14.58
C ALA A 98 -8.70 -5.80 -13.28
N ILE A 99 -8.15 -4.93 -12.44
CA ILE A 99 -8.79 -4.52 -11.18
C ILE A 99 -10.04 -3.67 -11.47
N ALA A 100 -9.93 -2.71 -12.39
CA ALA A 100 -11.06 -1.89 -12.81
C ALA A 100 -12.19 -2.74 -13.39
N GLU A 101 -11.85 -3.72 -14.23
CA GLU A 101 -12.81 -4.66 -14.82
C GLU A 101 -13.58 -5.42 -13.75
N ARG A 102 -12.86 -5.96 -12.75
CA ARG A 102 -13.48 -6.65 -11.62
C ARG A 102 -14.52 -5.77 -10.92
N TYR A 103 -14.16 -4.55 -10.55
CA TYR A 103 -15.09 -3.66 -9.84
C TYR A 103 -16.27 -3.23 -10.69
N VAL A 104 -16.05 -2.93 -11.98
CA VAL A 104 -17.14 -2.60 -12.91
C VAL A 104 -18.11 -3.77 -13.04
N ARG A 105 -17.62 -4.98 -13.26
CA ARG A 105 -18.47 -6.19 -13.36
C ARG A 105 -19.24 -6.46 -12.07
N ASP A 106 -18.59 -6.30 -10.92
CA ASP A 106 -19.24 -6.49 -9.62
C ASP A 106 -20.36 -5.49 -9.39
N MET A 107 -20.19 -4.24 -9.84
CA MET A 107 -21.22 -3.20 -9.71
C MET A 107 -22.36 -3.38 -10.72
N LEU A 108 -22.07 -3.77 -11.96
CA LEU A 108 -23.11 -4.14 -12.94
C LEU A 108 -23.96 -5.31 -12.44
N ARG A 109 -23.32 -6.36 -11.89
CA ARG A 109 -24.03 -7.48 -11.28
C ARG A 109 -24.97 -7.06 -10.15
N LYS A 110 -24.59 -6.05 -9.36
CA LYS A 110 -25.46 -5.51 -8.30
C LYS A 110 -26.66 -4.75 -8.83
N LEU A 111 -26.59 -4.16 -10.03
CA LEU A 111 -27.74 -3.54 -10.68
C LEU A 111 -28.74 -4.59 -11.19
N ASP A 112 -28.24 -5.73 -11.69
CA ASP A 112 -29.08 -6.82 -12.20
C ASP A 112 -29.77 -7.64 -11.10
N GLN A 113 -29.30 -7.55 -9.85
CA GLN A 113 -29.93 -8.25 -8.74
C GLN A 113 -31.17 -7.48 -8.25
N PRO A 114 -32.38 -8.09 -8.26
CA PRO A 114 -33.55 -7.47 -7.66
C PRO A 114 -33.26 -7.26 -6.17
N VAL A 115 -33.46 -6.04 -5.70
CA VAL A 115 -33.35 -5.71 -4.27
C VAL A 115 -34.49 -6.46 -3.58
N LEU A 116 -34.20 -7.66 -3.07
CA LEU A 116 -35.12 -8.43 -2.25
C LEU A 116 -35.24 -7.68 -0.92
N ASN A 117 -36.24 -6.80 -0.86
CA ASN A 117 -36.70 -6.16 0.37
C ASN A 117 -37.76 -7.04 1.03
#